data_AF-A0A524CMH0-F1
#
_entry.id   AF-A0A524CMH0-F1
#
_cell.length_a   1.000
_cell.length_b   1.000
_cell.length_c   1.000
_cell.angle_alpha   90.00
_cell.angle_beta   90.00
_cell.angle_gamma   90.00
#
_symmetry.space_group_name_H-M   'P 1'
#
loop_
_entity.id
_entity.type
_entity.pdbx_description
1 polymer ?
#
loop_
_entity_poly.entity_id
_entity_poly.type
_entity_poly.pdbx_seq_one_letter_code
_entity_poly.pdbx_strand_id
1 'polypeptide(L)'
;MSNSKIIAKNVNIHPKKFKVRTKASFTFCFTLNVDLPKYSELIIQFRGGRNNKNDWYFLQAEDPQKYGFIALNLVQNYQIIPIITTGKQLTARYLILETNGIPKDQKIEFTVKNALVQSIAEKEKKIKILIQIGRSKPIPVQDPPTLNIISGNMQNISVVAPSIIRENEDASILLRIEDKFHNLVKNFDGKIELWKKNLDGNREKLKDINIIKSDGGIKHIDEVFFKKKGIYQIEAKFKDKIYGSNLVDCKKEVYKRLYWGFIHGHTQKSDGMLSLNEYFQNLVDAGLDFGTNTEHDRIWETSNEDFKEIKEKVEELNQEGKLVSLFGYEWGKWYTGYGDICIYHKDGSIPIFRSEINKFNSIKKLIKKSKKYVGELLMVGHHSALRPGFRDWNYFNKDLEKLVEIYSCWGNQEYSYFSGNPLPPRYKFFGYGE
;
A
#
# COMPACT_ATOMS: atom_id res chain seq x y z
N MET A 1 12.39 -0.94 -34.79
CA MET A 1 11.71 -2.21 -34.46
C MET A 1 10.22 -1.91 -34.39
N SER A 2 9.39 -2.71 -35.06
CA SER A 2 7.93 -2.54 -35.03
C SER A 2 7.43 -2.56 -33.57
N ASN A 3 6.27 -1.94 -33.33
CA ASN A 3 5.54 -1.91 -32.05
C ASN A 3 5.08 -3.30 -31.54
N SER A 4 5.78 -4.38 -31.90
CA SER A 4 5.52 -5.71 -31.35
C SER A 4 5.86 -5.72 -29.87
N LYS A 5 4.85 -5.96 -29.03
CA LYS A 5 5.04 -6.15 -27.59
C LYS A 5 6.02 -7.29 -27.35
N ILE A 6 6.94 -7.09 -26.41
CA ILE A 6 7.80 -8.16 -25.90
C ILE A 6 6.98 -8.97 -24.90
N ILE A 7 6.91 -10.28 -25.10
CA ILE A 7 6.05 -11.19 -24.33
C ILE A 7 6.91 -12.31 -23.74
N ALA A 8 6.71 -12.60 -22.46
CA ALA A 8 7.23 -13.80 -21.83
C ALA A 8 6.27 -14.97 -22.12
N LYS A 9 6.79 -16.02 -22.77
CA LYS A 9 6.07 -17.27 -23.04
C LYS A 9 6.57 -18.38 -22.12
N ASN A 10 5.76 -19.43 -21.95
CA ASN A 10 6.12 -20.63 -21.18
C ASN A 10 6.56 -20.29 -19.75
N VAL A 11 5.91 -19.29 -19.14
CA VAL A 11 6.28 -18.78 -17.82
C VAL A 11 5.88 -19.79 -16.74
N ASN A 12 6.85 -20.29 -16.00
CA ASN A 12 6.62 -21.17 -14.86
C ASN A 12 7.47 -20.72 -13.67
N ILE A 13 6.95 -20.86 -12.46
CA ILE A 13 7.62 -20.49 -11.21
C ILE A 13 7.34 -21.53 -10.14
N HIS A 14 8.40 -21.96 -9.44
CA HIS A 14 8.32 -22.96 -8.38
C HIS A 14 9.22 -22.60 -7.19
N PRO A 15 8.70 -22.67 -5.95
CA PRO A 15 7.28 -22.84 -5.60
C PRO A 15 6.48 -21.54 -5.89
N LYS A 16 5.15 -21.64 -5.91
CA LYS A 16 4.24 -20.49 -6.16
C LYS A 16 3.81 -19.72 -4.91
N LYS A 17 4.07 -20.25 -3.72
CA LYS A 17 3.56 -19.71 -2.44
C LYS A 17 4.68 -19.62 -1.41
N PHE A 18 4.79 -18.48 -0.75
CA PHE A 18 5.81 -18.20 0.26
C PHE A 18 5.18 -17.57 1.49
N LYS A 19 5.63 -17.97 2.67
CA LYS A 19 5.19 -17.33 3.91
C LYS A 19 5.98 -16.05 4.14
N VAL A 20 5.32 -15.01 4.67
CA VAL A 20 6.01 -13.76 5.03
C VAL A 20 7.18 -14.03 5.97
N ARG A 21 8.30 -13.33 5.73
CA ARG A 21 9.50 -13.34 6.58
C ARG A 21 10.07 -14.73 6.86
N THR A 22 9.87 -15.68 5.96
CA THR A 22 10.63 -16.93 5.92
C THR A 22 11.78 -16.82 4.92
N LYS A 23 12.86 -17.56 5.14
CA LYS A 23 13.88 -17.76 4.09
C LYS A 23 13.31 -18.72 3.05
N ALA A 24 13.38 -18.36 1.79
CA ALA A 24 12.86 -19.16 0.70
C ALA A 24 13.77 -19.14 -0.51
N SER A 25 13.70 -20.23 -1.27
CA SER A 25 14.33 -20.37 -2.58
C SER A 25 13.22 -20.59 -3.61
N PHE A 26 13.41 -20.03 -4.79
CA PHE A 26 12.50 -20.25 -5.90
C PHE A 26 13.21 -20.06 -7.24
N THR A 27 12.63 -20.67 -8.26
CA THR A 27 13.11 -20.60 -9.62
C THR A 27 11.94 -20.29 -10.52
N PHE A 28 12.13 -19.39 -11.48
CA PHE A 28 11.19 -19.23 -12.57
C PHE A 28 11.88 -19.34 -13.92
N CYS A 29 11.17 -19.91 -14.88
CA CYS A 29 11.64 -20.02 -16.25
C CYS A 29 10.63 -19.40 -17.22
N PHE A 30 11.14 -18.90 -18.34
CA PHE A 30 10.36 -18.29 -19.40
C PHE A 30 11.17 -18.31 -20.70
N THR A 31 10.50 -17.95 -21.78
CA THR A 31 11.09 -17.75 -23.12
C THR A 31 10.64 -16.40 -23.63
N LEU A 32 11.44 -15.74 -24.47
CA LEU A 32 11.10 -14.42 -25.04
C LEU A 32 10.76 -14.57 -26.53
N ASN A 33 9.79 -13.79 -27.00
CA ASN A 33 9.42 -13.77 -28.43
C ASN A 33 10.37 -12.94 -29.32
N VAL A 34 11.48 -12.43 -28.75
CA VAL A 34 12.45 -11.57 -29.43
C VAL A 34 13.86 -12.04 -29.11
N ASP A 35 14.78 -11.79 -30.05
CA ASP A 35 16.21 -11.98 -29.81
C ASP A 35 16.72 -10.88 -28.87
N LEU A 36 17.74 -11.19 -28.08
CA LEU A 36 18.48 -10.23 -27.26
C LEU A 36 19.88 -10.04 -27.86
N PRO A 37 20.11 -8.96 -28.63
CA PRO A 37 21.43 -8.67 -29.19
C PRO A 37 22.51 -8.50 -28.12
N LYS A 38 23.78 -8.61 -28.54
CA LYS A 38 24.93 -8.19 -27.73
C LYS A 38 24.72 -6.79 -27.15
N TYR A 39 25.11 -6.60 -25.90
CA TYR A 39 24.93 -5.38 -25.09
C TYR A 39 23.48 -5.05 -24.73
N SER A 40 22.58 -6.03 -24.80
CA SER A 40 21.28 -5.93 -24.15
C SER A 40 21.42 -6.24 -22.65
N GLU A 41 20.57 -5.62 -21.84
CA GLU A 41 20.38 -5.96 -20.43
C GLU A 41 19.04 -6.67 -20.25
N LEU A 42 19.08 -7.85 -19.64
CA LEU A 42 17.91 -8.49 -19.05
C LEU A 42 17.81 -8.06 -17.59
N ILE A 43 16.71 -7.39 -17.24
CA ILE A 43 16.53 -6.78 -15.92
C ILE A 43 15.39 -7.51 -15.21
N ILE A 44 15.73 -8.23 -14.14
CA ILE A 44 14.77 -8.80 -13.21
C ILE A 44 14.54 -7.78 -12.10
N GLN A 45 13.35 -7.20 -12.09
CA GLN A 45 12.94 -6.19 -11.13
C GLN A 45 12.00 -6.79 -10.10
N PHE A 46 12.51 -6.90 -8.88
CA PHE A 46 11.67 -7.12 -7.72
C PHE A 46 11.03 -5.80 -7.36
N ARG A 47 9.70 -5.77 -7.23
CA ARG A 47 9.02 -4.56 -6.78
C ARG A 47 9.59 -4.16 -5.41
N GLY A 48 9.67 -2.85 -5.20
CA GLY A 48 9.87 -2.18 -3.92
C GLY A 48 9.22 -0.81 -4.08
N GLY A 49 8.52 -0.33 -3.06
CA GLY A 49 7.97 1.04 -3.10
C GLY A 49 9.10 2.06 -3.14
N ARG A 50 8.80 3.34 -3.48
CA ARG A 50 9.77 4.46 -3.38
C ARG A 50 10.57 4.41 -2.06
N ASN A 51 9.96 3.91 -0.98
CA ASN A 51 10.59 3.77 0.34
C ASN A 51 10.80 2.35 0.88
N ASN A 52 10.16 1.32 0.32
CA ASN A 52 10.38 -0.06 0.77
C ASN A 52 11.64 -0.61 0.08
N LYS A 53 12.81 -0.47 0.75
CA LYS A 53 14.10 -0.98 0.27
C LYS A 53 14.12 -2.51 0.33
N ASN A 54 13.33 -3.17 -0.51
CA ASN A 54 13.35 -4.61 -0.81
C ASN A 54 12.18 -5.40 -0.23
N ASP A 55 11.32 -5.85 -1.14
CA ASP A 55 10.35 -6.92 -0.91
C ASP A 55 11.05 -8.29 -0.70
N TRP A 56 12.35 -8.37 -1.01
CA TRP A 56 13.21 -9.55 -0.88
C TRP A 56 14.61 -9.15 -0.40
N TYR A 57 15.00 -9.56 0.81
CA TYR A 57 16.24 -9.06 1.41
C TYR A 57 17.45 -9.91 1.02
N PHE A 58 18.60 -9.26 0.99
CA PHE A 58 19.93 -9.86 0.82
C PHE A 58 20.21 -10.44 -0.57
N LEU A 59 19.51 -10.00 -1.64
CA LEU A 59 19.81 -10.47 -2.99
C LEU A 59 21.24 -10.10 -3.40
N GLN A 60 22.02 -11.09 -3.82
CA GLN A 60 23.43 -10.97 -4.21
C GLN A 60 23.78 -12.01 -5.30
N ALA A 61 24.77 -11.74 -6.16
CA ALA A 61 25.13 -12.62 -7.29
C ALA A 61 26.59 -13.13 -7.21
N GLU A 62 27.24 -12.95 -6.07
CA GLU A 62 28.68 -13.18 -5.88
C GLU A 62 28.97 -14.55 -5.26
N ASP A 63 28.25 -14.92 -4.20
CA ASP A 63 28.58 -16.09 -3.38
C ASP A 63 27.41 -17.08 -3.33
N PRO A 64 27.49 -18.24 -4.02
CA PRO A 64 26.39 -19.22 -4.06
C PRO A 64 26.05 -19.86 -2.70
N GLN A 65 26.90 -19.70 -1.69
CA GLN A 65 26.68 -20.24 -0.34
C GLN A 65 25.99 -19.24 0.59
N LYS A 66 26.00 -17.94 0.26
CA LYS A 66 25.36 -16.89 1.07
C LYS A 66 23.87 -16.74 0.77
N TYR A 67 23.16 -16.15 1.74
CA TYR A 67 21.74 -15.85 1.60
C TYR A 67 21.47 -14.89 0.44
N GLY A 68 20.30 -15.08 -0.19
CA GLY A 68 19.84 -14.29 -1.32
C GLY A 68 20.65 -14.46 -2.60
N PHE A 69 21.43 -15.54 -2.76
CA PHE A 69 22.12 -15.78 -4.03
C PHE A 69 21.16 -15.84 -5.21
N ILE A 70 21.44 -15.09 -6.26
CA ILE A 70 20.69 -15.10 -7.51
C ILE A 70 21.54 -15.61 -8.67
N ALA A 71 20.91 -16.35 -9.58
CA ALA A 71 21.57 -16.85 -10.78
C ALA A 71 20.64 -16.81 -11.98
N LEU A 72 21.21 -16.49 -13.15
CA LEU A 72 20.56 -16.65 -14.44
C LEU A 72 21.19 -17.89 -15.11
N ASN A 73 20.39 -18.94 -15.28
CA ASN A 73 20.77 -20.16 -15.96
C ASN A 73 20.19 -20.15 -17.38
N LEU A 74 21.05 -20.43 -18.35
CA LEU A 74 20.70 -20.50 -19.77
C LEU A 74 21.06 -21.89 -20.29
N VAL A 75 20.37 -22.36 -21.33
CA VAL A 75 20.61 -23.70 -21.91
C VAL A 75 22.04 -23.85 -22.46
N GLN A 76 22.60 -22.75 -22.97
CA GLN A 76 23.97 -22.68 -23.46
C GLN A 76 24.77 -21.74 -22.55
N ASN A 77 26.09 -21.95 -22.51
CA ASN A 77 26.99 -21.07 -21.78
C ASN A 77 27.20 -19.77 -22.57
N TYR A 78 26.58 -18.70 -22.10
CA TYR A 78 26.72 -17.36 -22.66
C TYR A 78 27.63 -16.50 -21.78
N GLN A 79 28.38 -15.59 -22.41
CA GLN A 79 29.10 -14.56 -21.67
C GLN A 79 28.10 -13.53 -21.13
N ILE A 80 27.83 -13.59 -19.82
CA ILE A 80 26.92 -12.69 -19.11
C ILE A 80 27.56 -12.17 -17.82
N ILE A 81 27.25 -10.93 -17.42
CA ILE A 81 27.71 -10.35 -16.15
C ILE A 81 26.50 -9.93 -15.31
N PRO A 82 26.35 -10.44 -14.07
CA PRO A 82 25.33 -9.97 -13.15
C PRO A 82 25.74 -8.63 -12.53
N ILE A 83 24.82 -7.67 -12.52
CA ILE A 83 24.95 -6.38 -11.86
C ILE A 83 23.73 -6.18 -10.98
N ILE A 84 23.91 -6.18 -9.66
CA ILE A 84 22.83 -5.88 -8.72
C ILE A 84 22.86 -4.41 -8.41
N THR A 85 21.73 -3.74 -8.61
CA THR A 85 21.56 -2.34 -8.24
C THR A 85 20.43 -2.19 -7.23
N THR A 86 20.71 -1.44 -6.17
CA THR A 86 19.77 -1.12 -5.11
C THR A 86 19.50 0.40 -5.14
N GLY A 87 18.23 0.80 -5.02
CA GLY A 87 17.82 2.20 -5.10
C GLY A 87 16.35 2.38 -4.71
N LYS A 88 15.56 3.07 -5.55
CA LYS A 88 14.08 3.07 -5.42
C LYS A 88 13.47 1.68 -5.64
N GLN A 89 14.17 0.81 -6.36
CA GLN A 89 13.76 -0.56 -6.71
C GLN A 89 14.98 -1.48 -6.57
N LEU A 90 14.73 -2.77 -6.36
CA LEU A 90 15.75 -3.82 -6.36
C LEU A 90 15.78 -4.46 -7.75
N THR A 91 16.90 -4.33 -8.46
CA THR A 91 17.04 -4.92 -9.79
C THR A 91 18.29 -5.75 -9.91
N ALA A 92 18.13 -6.94 -10.48
CA ALA A 92 19.22 -7.78 -10.97
C ALA A 92 19.31 -7.60 -12.47
N ARG A 93 20.42 -7.03 -12.95
CA ARG A 93 20.67 -6.77 -14.36
C ARG A 93 21.68 -7.79 -14.87
N TYR A 94 21.44 -8.35 -16.04
CA TYR A 94 22.38 -9.25 -16.70
C TYR A 94 22.76 -8.65 -18.04
N LEU A 95 24.00 -8.19 -18.15
CA LEU A 95 24.55 -7.66 -19.41
C LEU A 95 24.95 -8.82 -20.31
N ILE A 96 24.40 -8.86 -21.51
CA ILE A 96 24.66 -9.90 -22.51
C ILE A 96 25.89 -9.51 -23.33
N LEU A 97 26.96 -10.29 -23.24
CA LEU A 97 28.20 -10.08 -23.99
C LEU A 97 28.40 -11.07 -25.14
N GLU A 98 27.50 -12.05 -25.27
CA GLU A 98 27.54 -13.04 -26.33
C GLU A 98 27.59 -12.39 -27.73
N THR A 99 28.47 -12.89 -28.59
CA THR A 99 28.71 -12.30 -29.92
C THR A 99 27.46 -12.29 -30.78
N ASN A 100 26.71 -13.39 -30.76
CA ASN A 100 25.47 -13.54 -31.52
C ASN A 100 24.21 -13.16 -30.73
N GLY A 101 24.36 -12.71 -29.48
CA GLY A 101 23.24 -12.50 -28.57
C GLY A 101 22.56 -13.79 -28.11
N ILE A 102 21.40 -13.65 -27.48
CA ILE A 102 20.54 -14.74 -27.02
C ILE A 102 19.35 -14.84 -27.99
N PRO A 103 19.15 -15.95 -28.70
CA PRO A 103 18.04 -16.09 -29.64
C PRO A 103 16.68 -16.14 -28.93
N LYS A 104 15.62 -15.71 -29.64
CA LYS A 104 14.24 -15.85 -29.22
C LYS A 104 13.89 -17.31 -28.95
N ASP A 105 12.85 -17.50 -28.15
CA ASP A 105 12.32 -18.78 -27.71
C ASP A 105 13.33 -19.65 -26.92
N GLN A 106 14.52 -19.13 -26.60
CA GLN A 106 15.45 -19.78 -25.69
C GLN A 106 14.94 -19.77 -24.26
N LYS A 107 15.03 -20.93 -23.59
CA LYS A 107 14.67 -21.08 -22.18
C LYS A 107 15.65 -20.30 -21.30
N ILE A 108 15.11 -19.33 -20.58
CA ILE A 108 15.79 -18.56 -19.54
C ILE A 108 15.26 -19.05 -18.20
N GLU A 109 16.16 -19.34 -17.27
CA GLU A 109 15.82 -19.70 -15.90
C GLU A 109 16.50 -18.74 -14.92
N PHE A 110 15.74 -18.20 -13.99
CA PHE A 110 16.25 -17.34 -12.92
C PHE A 110 15.97 -17.97 -11.57
N THR A 111 17.01 -18.11 -10.76
CA THR A 111 16.94 -18.73 -9.43
C THR A 111 17.27 -17.72 -8.36
N VAL A 112 16.53 -17.78 -7.26
CA VAL A 112 16.81 -17.10 -5.99
C VAL A 112 16.98 -18.15 -4.90
N LYS A 113 18.07 -18.09 -4.14
CA LYS A 113 18.36 -19.02 -3.05
C LYS A 113 18.34 -18.32 -1.70
N ASN A 114 17.58 -18.89 -0.75
CA ASN A 114 17.56 -18.49 0.65
C ASN A 114 17.37 -16.97 0.89
N ALA A 115 16.55 -16.32 0.07
CA ALA A 115 16.21 -14.90 0.25
C ALA A 115 15.12 -14.77 1.32
N LEU A 116 15.17 -13.67 2.09
CA LEU A 116 14.12 -13.38 3.07
C LEU A 116 12.93 -12.72 2.38
N VAL A 117 11.76 -13.35 2.49
CA VAL A 117 10.48 -12.86 1.94
C VAL A 117 10.01 -11.60 2.69
N GLN A 118 9.32 -10.68 2.00
CA GLN A 118 8.68 -9.49 2.60
C GLN A 118 7.78 -9.81 3.82
N SER A 119 7.48 -8.78 4.61
CA SER A 119 6.52 -8.83 5.72
C SER A 119 5.06 -8.72 5.32
N ILE A 120 4.76 -8.41 4.05
CA ILE A 120 3.38 -8.12 3.61
C ILE A 120 2.87 -9.30 2.79
N ALA A 121 1.68 -9.81 3.11
CA ALA A 121 0.99 -10.79 2.30
C ALA A 121 0.48 -10.14 1.02
N GLU A 122 0.65 -10.82 -0.11
CA GLU A 122 0.35 -10.27 -1.42
C GLU A 122 0.00 -11.40 -2.39
N LYS A 123 -1.12 -11.25 -3.11
CA LYS A 123 -1.54 -12.18 -4.15
C LYS A 123 -0.94 -11.77 -5.49
N GLU A 124 -0.61 -12.77 -6.31
CA GLU A 124 -0.16 -12.58 -7.70
C GLU A 124 0.94 -11.52 -7.86
N LYS A 125 1.85 -11.45 -6.88
CA LYS A 125 3.00 -10.54 -6.90
C LYS A 125 3.81 -10.77 -8.16
N LYS A 126 3.85 -9.76 -9.03
CA LYS A 126 4.62 -9.76 -10.28
C LYS A 126 6.12 -9.57 -9.99
N ILE A 127 6.96 -10.42 -10.59
CA ILE A 127 8.39 -10.19 -10.74
C ILE A 127 8.60 -9.58 -12.12
N LYS A 128 8.77 -8.26 -12.19
CA LYS A 128 8.85 -7.54 -13.46
C LYS A 128 10.11 -7.95 -14.22
N ILE A 129 9.96 -8.17 -15.53
CA ILE A 129 11.08 -8.39 -16.43
C ILE A 129 11.12 -7.19 -17.37
N LEU A 130 12.27 -6.53 -17.48
CA LEU A 130 12.51 -5.43 -18.40
C LEU A 130 13.68 -5.79 -19.32
N ILE A 131 13.63 -5.30 -20.55
CA ILE A 131 14.72 -5.44 -21.51
C ILE A 131 15.19 -4.05 -21.90
N GLN A 132 16.49 -3.83 -21.84
CA GLN A 132 17.13 -2.61 -22.32
C GLN A 132 18.12 -2.99 -23.43
N ILE A 133 18.08 -2.30 -24.57
CA ILE A 133 18.97 -2.56 -25.70
C ILE A 133 19.88 -1.33 -25.85
N GLY A 134 21.17 -1.50 -25.52
CA GLY A 134 22.11 -0.39 -25.46
C GLY A 134 21.66 0.72 -24.50
N ARG A 135 21.51 1.94 -25.01
CA ARG A 135 21.10 3.13 -24.22
C ARG A 135 19.59 3.44 -24.29
N SER A 136 18.78 2.51 -24.79
CA SER A 136 17.33 2.71 -24.85
C SER A 136 16.68 2.74 -23.45
N LYS A 137 15.44 3.21 -23.36
CA LYS A 137 14.65 3.06 -22.13
C LYS A 137 14.31 1.58 -21.93
N PRO A 138 14.33 1.05 -20.69
CA PRO A 138 13.87 -0.30 -20.41
C PRO A 138 12.42 -0.52 -20.86
N ILE A 139 12.18 -1.58 -21.60
CA ILE A 139 10.87 -1.98 -22.12
C ILE A 139 10.33 -3.10 -21.22
N PRO A 140 9.13 -2.96 -20.62
CA PRO A 140 8.55 -4.01 -19.80
C PRO A 140 8.08 -5.18 -20.67
N VAL A 141 8.43 -6.39 -20.24
CA VAL A 141 7.93 -7.64 -20.81
C VAL A 141 6.51 -7.89 -20.30
N GLN A 142 5.61 -8.24 -21.21
CA GLN A 142 4.24 -8.62 -20.88
C GLN A 142 4.20 -10.02 -20.24
N ASP A 143 3.19 -10.24 -19.40
CA ASP A 143 2.93 -11.50 -18.69
C ASP A 143 4.12 -11.99 -17.83
N PRO A 144 4.65 -11.15 -16.93
CA PRO A 144 5.74 -11.55 -16.05
C PRO A 144 5.30 -12.66 -15.07
N PRO A 145 6.26 -13.47 -14.55
CA PRO A 145 5.97 -14.47 -13.53
C PRO A 145 5.35 -13.85 -12.28
N THR A 146 4.41 -14.57 -11.70
CA THR A 146 3.71 -14.18 -10.46
C THR A 146 3.85 -15.24 -9.37
N LEU A 147 3.96 -14.77 -8.12
CA LEU A 147 3.96 -15.63 -6.93
C LEU A 147 2.99 -15.09 -5.88
N ASN A 148 2.67 -15.91 -4.89
CA ASN A 148 1.84 -15.50 -3.77
C ASN A 148 2.65 -15.47 -2.48
N ILE A 149 2.44 -14.42 -1.70
CA ILE A 149 3.01 -14.26 -0.37
C ILE A 149 1.86 -14.35 0.61
N ILE A 150 1.91 -15.35 1.47
CA ILE A 150 0.86 -15.67 2.44
C ILE A 150 1.28 -15.26 3.85
N SER A 151 0.30 -14.96 4.67
CA SER A 151 0.48 -14.58 6.06
C SER A 151 1.23 -15.62 6.90
N GLY A 152 1.72 -15.15 8.03
CA GLY A 152 2.24 -15.94 9.13
C GLY A 152 1.18 -16.84 9.79
N ASN A 153 1.58 -17.46 10.90
CA ASN A 153 0.58 -18.02 11.82
C ASN A 153 -0.10 -16.89 12.58
N MET A 154 -1.33 -17.14 13.05
CA MET A 154 -2.03 -16.22 13.95
C MET A 154 -1.17 -15.90 15.18
N GLN A 155 -1.05 -14.62 15.49
CA GLN A 155 -0.33 -14.07 16.64
C GLN A 155 -1.11 -12.95 17.33
N ASN A 156 -2.04 -12.31 16.61
CA ASN A 156 -2.81 -11.18 17.10
C ASN A 156 -4.29 -11.29 16.67
N ILE A 157 -5.18 -10.70 17.46
CA ILE A 157 -6.57 -10.42 17.08
C ILE A 157 -6.77 -8.92 17.27
N SER A 158 -6.92 -8.17 16.19
CA SER A 158 -7.31 -6.77 16.28
C SER A 158 -8.83 -6.70 16.42
N VAL A 159 -9.30 -6.06 17.49
CA VAL A 159 -10.72 -5.85 17.78
C VAL A 159 -11.02 -4.39 17.54
N VAL A 160 -11.94 -4.08 16.63
CA VAL A 160 -12.36 -2.70 16.33
C VAL A 160 -13.81 -2.55 16.75
N ALA A 161 -14.08 -1.50 17.53
CA ALA A 161 -15.40 -1.18 18.04
C ALA A 161 -15.73 0.30 17.76
N PRO A 162 -17.01 0.70 17.70
CA PRO A 162 -17.38 2.11 17.60
C PRO A 162 -16.80 2.90 18.79
N SER A 163 -16.28 4.10 18.52
CA SER A 163 -15.68 4.91 19.60
C SER A 163 -16.72 5.61 20.47
N ILE A 164 -17.88 5.97 19.90
CA ILE A 164 -19.00 6.60 20.62
C ILE A 164 -20.28 5.91 20.18
N ILE A 165 -21.10 5.48 21.14
CA ILE A 165 -22.37 4.80 20.87
C ILE A 165 -23.47 5.27 21.83
N ARG A 166 -24.72 5.23 21.39
CA ARG A 166 -25.87 5.50 22.26
C ARG A 166 -26.24 4.25 23.07
N GLU A 167 -26.76 4.45 24.28
CA GLU A 167 -27.33 3.36 25.07
C GLU A 167 -28.34 2.53 24.25
N ASN A 168 -28.21 1.20 24.32
CA ASN A 168 -29.04 0.22 23.62
C ASN A 168 -29.04 0.31 22.08
N GLU A 169 -28.15 1.10 21.50
CA GLU A 169 -27.85 1.02 20.07
C GLU A 169 -26.99 -0.22 19.79
N ASP A 170 -27.18 -0.80 18.61
CA ASP A 170 -26.38 -1.92 18.14
C ASP A 170 -24.96 -1.45 17.74
N ALA A 171 -23.94 -2.12 18.26
CA ALA A 171 -22.57 -1.96 17.84
C ALA A 171 -22.13 -3.11 16.93
N SER A 172 -21.59 -2.77 15.76
CA SER A 172 -20.83 -3.73 14.96
C SER A 172 -19.39 -3.79 15.46
N ILE A 173 -18.93 -4.99 15.83
CA ILE A 173 -17.55 -5.25 16.26
C ILE A 173 -16.84 -6.04 15.17
N LEU A 174 -15.67 -5.56 14.75
CA LEU A 174 -14.83 -6.23 13.78
C LEU A 174 -13.68 -6.97 14.48
N LEU A 175 -13.55 -8.26 14.19
CA LEU A 175 -12.37 -9.06 14.53
C LEU A 175 -11.51 -9.25 13.28
N ARG A 176 -10.23 -8.91 13.38
CA ARG A 176 -9.21 -9.22 12.38
C ARG A 176 -8.21 -10.20 12.96
N ILE A 177 -8.08 -11.35 12.33
CA ILE A 177 -7.13 -12.39 12.73
C ILE A 177 -5.83 -12.18 12.00
N GLU A 178 -4.77 -11.90 12.76
CA GLU A 178 -3.54 -11.34 12.20
C GLU A 178 -2.31 -12.16 12.59
N ASP A 179 -1.32 -12.17 11.71
CA ASP A 179 0.03 -12.59 12.04
C ASP A 179 0.79 -11.47 12.78
N LYS A 180 2.05 -11.72 13.14
CA LYS A 180 2.90 -10.74 13.83
C LYS A 180 3.23 -9.47 13.02
N PHE A 181 2.85 -9.42 11.74
CA PHE A 181 3.07 -8.29 10.84
C PHE A 181 1.75 -7.64 10.40
N HIS A 182 0.64 -7.96 11.08
CA HIS A 182 -0.71 -7.45 10.78
C HIS A 182 -1.28 -7.90 9.43
N ASN A 183 -0.77 -8.99 8.84
CA ASN A 183 -1.44 -9.60 7.70
C ASN A 183 -2.59 -10.49 8.18
N LEU A 184 -3.70 -10.46 7.46
CA LEU A 184 -4.84 -11.34 7.70
C LEU A 184 -4.47 -12.82 7.52
N VAL A 185 -4.72 -13.62 8.55
CA VAL A 185 -4.54 -15.08 8.56
C VAL A 185 -5.82 -15.73 8.04
N LYS A 186 -5.92 -15.80 6.71
CA LYS A 186 -7.17 -16.14 6.01
C LYS A 186 -7.68 -17.56 6.25
N ASN A 187 -6.79 -18.47 6.66
CA ASN A 187 -7.10 -19.89 6.89
C ASN A 187 -7.29 -20.22 8.38
N PHE A 188 -7.51 -19.22 9.23
CA PHE A 188 -7.78 -19.44 10.64
C PHE A 188 -9.09 -20.19 10.86
N ASP A 189 -9.09 -21.07 11.86
CA ASP A 189 -10.24 -21.85 12.30
C ASP A 189 -10.14 -21.97 13.82
N GLY A 190 -11.14 -21.47 14.53
CA GLY A 190 -11.12 -21.47 15.99
C GLY A 190 -12.27 -20.73 16.64
N LYS A 191 -12.44 -21.01 17.93
CA LYS A 191 -13.47 -20.41 18.80
C LYS A 191 -12.86 -19.28 19.63
N ILE A 192 -13.49 -18.11 19.60
CA ILE A 192 -13.13 -16.90 20.36
C ILE A 192 -14.26 -16.57 21.32
N GLU A 193 -13.94 -16.24 22.55
CA GLU A 193 -14.94 -15.72 23.49
C GLU A 193 -14.92 -14.19 23.42
N LEU A 194 -16.08 -13.57 23.22
CA LEU A 194 -16.22 -12.11 23.23
C LEU A 194 -16.71 -11.65 24.60
N TRP A 195 -16.05 -10.63 25.13
CA TRP A 195 -16.30 -10.07 26.45
C TRP A 195 -16.44 -8.55 26.36
N LYS A 196 -17.15 -7.98 27.32
CA LYS A 196 -17.25 -6.53 27.53
C LYS A 196 -16.69 -6.21 28.91
N LYS A 197 -15.74 -5.29 28.96
CA LYS A 197 -15.10 -4.82 30.18
C LYS A 197 -15.42 -3.34 30.39
N ASN A 198 -15.83 -2.95 31.59
CA ASN A 198 -15.96 -1.53 31.95
C ASN A 198 -14.68 -1.01 32.63
N LEU A 199 -14.59 0.31 32.87
CA LEU A 199 -13.43 0.91 33.54
C LEU A 199 -13.20 0.41 34.98
N ASP A 200 -14.26 0.00 35.68
CA ASP A 200 -14.15 -0.58 37.03
C ASP A 200 -13.55 -2.01 37.01
N GLY A 201 -13.28 -2.56 35.83
CA GLY A 201 -12.73 -3.90 35.65
C GLY A 201 -13.77 -5.02 35.62
N ASN A 202 -15.06 -4.71 35.75
CA ASN A 202 -16.13 -5.69 35.63
C ASN A 202 -16.19 -6.24 34.22
N ARG A 203 -16.18 -7.56 34.10
CA ARG A 203 -16.20 -8.30 32.84
C ARG A 203 -17.51 -9.06 32.68
N GLU A 204 -18.16 -8.86 31.55
CA GLU A 204 -19.38 -9.56 31.15
C GLU A 204 -19.09 -10.36 29.88
N LYS A 205 -19.34 -11.67 29.90
CA LYS A 205 -19.25 -12.48 28.68
C LYS A 205 -20.42 -12.12 27.77
N LEU A 206 -20.12 -11.81 26.51
CA LEU A 206 -21.13 -11.48 25.50
C LEU A 206 -21.59 -12.74 24.75
N LYS A 207 -20.68 -13.40 24.04
CA LYS A 207 -20.98 -14.58 23.21
C LYS A 207 -19.70 -15.33 22.81
N ASP A 208 -19.86 -16.57 22.41
CA ASP A 208 -18.81 -17.35 21.76
C ASP A 208 -18.92 -17.19 20.24
N ILE A 209 -17.80 -16.94 19.56
CA ILE A 209 -17.71 -16.69 18.13
C ILE A 209 -16.85 -17.78 17.49
N ASN A 210 -17.40 -18.47 16.50
CA ASN A 210 -16.62 -19.38 15.66
C ASN A 210 -16.12 -18.61 14.44
N ILE A 211 -14.80 -18.60 14.24
CA ILE A 211 -14.18 -18.14 13.00
C ILE A 211 -13.80 -19.36 12.19
N ILE A 212 -14.21 -19.37 10.93
CA ILE A 212 -13.94 -20.45 9.98
C ILE A 212 -13.12 -19.94 8.80
N LYS A 213 -12.51 -20.84 8.03
CA LYS A 213 -11.63 -20.48 6.91
C LYS A 213 -12.31 -19.59 5.85
N SER A 214 -13.61 -19.72 5.64
CA SER A 214 -14.36 -18.89 4.68
C SER A 214 -14.53 -17.45 5.15
N ASP A 215 -14.35 -17.15 6.44
CA ASP A 215 -14.34 -15.79 6.98
C ASP A 215 -13.10 -15.01 6.52
N GLY A 216 -12.09 -15.67 5.93
CA GLY A 216 -10.94 -14.98 5.34
C GLY A 216 -10.09 -14.20 6.36
N GLY A 217 -10.18 -14.54 7.65
CA GLY A 217 -9.49 -13.86 8.74
C GLY A 217 -10.21 -12.62 9.25
N ILE A 218 -11.46 -12.38 8.85
CA ILE A 218 -12.27 -11.23 9.25
C ILE A 218 -13.64 -11.69 9.74
N LYS A 219 -14.11 -11.15 10.87
CA LYS A 219 -15.47 -11.40 11.36
C LYS A 219 -16.13 -10.12 11.83
N HIS A 220 -17.28 -9.78 11.25
CA HIS A 220 -18.19 -8.78 11.81
C HIS A 220 -19.13 -9.46 12.80
N ILE A 221 -19.34 -8.81 13.94
CA ILE A 221 -20.21 -9.26 15.01
C ILE A 221 -21.13 -8.10 15.35
N ASP A 222 -22.36 -8.21 14.89
CA ASP A 222 -23.41 -7.26 15.21
C ASP A 222 -24.17 -7.73 16.47
N GLU A 223 -25.23 -7.03 16.81
CA GLU A 223 -26.05 -7.25 18.01
C GLU A 223 -25.20 -7.23 19.29
N VAL A 224 -24.40 -6.17 19.46
CA VAL A 224 -23.61 -5.91 20.66
C VAL A 224 -24.09 -4.61 21.32
N PHE A 225 -24.70 -4.73 22.49
CA PHE A 225 -25.40 -3.62 23.14
C PHE A 225 -24.72 -3.14 24.43
N PHE A 226 -24.72 -1.83 24.61
CA PHE A 226 -24.27 -1.15 25.81
C PHE A 226 -25.48 -0.56 26.55
N LYS A 227 -25.88 -1.23 27.64
CA LYS A 227 -27.14 -0.92 28.35
C LYS A 227 -27.07 0.26 29.31
N LYS A 228 -25.86 0.68 29.69
CA LYS A 228 -25.62 1.77 30.64
C LYS A 228 -24.55 2.68 30.09
N LYS A 229 -24.67 3.98 30.37
CA LYS A 229 -23.61 4.94 30.12
C LYS A 229 -22.31 4.51 30.81
N GLY A 230 -21.19 4.77 30.14
CA GLY A 230 -19.87 4.44 30.66
C GLY A 230 -18.87 4.18 29.55
N ILE A 231 -17.62 4.01 29.95
CA ILE A 231 -16.54 3.67 29.05
C ILE A 231 -16.30 2.17 29.14
N TYR A 232 -16.25 1.53 27.97
CA TYR A 232 -16.10 0.10 27.82
C TYR A 232 -14.97 -0.26 26.87
N GLN A 233 -14.53 -1.51 26.95
CA GLN A 233 -13.66 -2.14 25.98
C GLN A 233 -14.24 -3.52 25.64
N ILE A 234 -14.32 -3.84 24.36
CA ILE A 234 -14.59 -5.20 23.90
C ILE A 234 -13.29 -5.99 23.92
N GLU A 235 -13.32 -7.18 24.51
CA GLU A 235 -12.19 -8.08 24.67
C GLU A 235 -12.48 -9.38 23.89
N ALA A 236 -11.57 -9.77 23.00
CA ALA A 236 -11.56 -11.09 22.38
C ALA A 236 -10.60 -12.00 23.15
N LYS A 237 -11.10 -13.09 23.72
CA LYS A 237 -10.28 -14.09 24.41
C LYS A 237 -10.11 -15.31 23.52
N PHE A 238 -8.86 -15.69 23.30
CA PHE A 238 -8.49 -16.90 22.57
C PHE A 238 -7.37 -17.62 23.30
N LYS A 239 -7.64 -18.86 23.73
CA LYS A 239 -6.77 -19.60 24.66
C LYS A 239 -6.51 -18.73 25.91
N ASP A 240 -5.25 -18.55 26.28
CA ASP A 240 -4.84 -17.79 27.47
C ASP A 240 -4.58 -16.31 27.20
N LYS A 241 -4.87 -15.82 25.99
CA LYS A 241 -4.64 -14.42 25.59
C LYS A 241 -5.94 -13.64 25.46
N ILE A 242 -5.88 -12.37 25.85
CA ILE A 242 -6.96 -11.39 25.70
C ILE A 242 -6.46 -10.27 24.80
N TYR A 243 -7.28 -9.89 23.82
CA TYR A 243 -7.02 -8.79 22.90
C TYR A 243 -8.13 -7.75 23.06
N GLY A 244 -7.77 -6.52 23.40
CA GLY A 244 -8.71 -5.43 23.64
C GLY A 244 -8.91 -4.56 22.41
N SER A 245 -10.12 -4.02 22.26
CA SER A 245 -10.45 -2.98 21.28
C SER A 245 -9.99 -1.59 21.71
N ASN A 246 -10.23 -0.59 20.85
CA ASN A 246 -10.34 0.80 21.30
C ASN A 246 -11.42 0.95 22.39
N LEU A 247 -11.37 2.06 23.11
CA LEU A 247 -12.42 2.40 24.08
C LEU A 247 -13.72 2.79 23.35
N VAL A 248 -14.84 2.41 23.98
CA VAL A 248 -16.20 2.73 23.56
C VAL A 248 -16.84 3.61 24.62
N ASP A 249 -17.15 4.86 24.28
CA ASP A 249 -17.86 5.81 25.15
C ASP A 249 -19.38 5.70 24.90
N CYS A 250 -20.06 4.96 25.77
CA CYS A 250 -21.51 4.77 25.73
C CYS A 250 -22.23 5.93 26.42
N LYS A 251 -23.12 6.61 25.70
CA LYS A 251 -23.86 7.79 26.18
C LYS A 251 -25.35 7.62 26.06
N LYS A 252 -26.10 8.33 26.91
CA LYS A 252 -27.57 8.45 26.77
C LYS A 252 -27.96 9.20 25.49
N GLU A 253 -27.23 10.28 25.20
CA GLU A 253 -27.46 11.14 24.05
C GLU A 253 -26.16 11.31 23.28
N VAL A 254 -26.24 11.15 21.95
CA VAL A 254 -25.09 11.24 21.04
C VAL A 254 -25.37 12.35 20.03
N TYR A 255 -24.72 13.50 20.23
CA TYR A 255 -24.85 14.66 19.33
C TYR A 255 -23.83 14.64 18.18
N LYS A 256 -22.69 13.97 18.38
CA LYS A 256 -21.63 13.77 17.40
C LYS A 256 -21.05 12.38 17.57
N ARG A 257 -20.78 11.71 16.45
CA ARG A 257 -20.05 10.44 16.41
C ARG A 257 -18.57 10.70 16.09
N LEU A 258 -17.72 9.79 16.54
CA LEU A 258 -16.32 9.77 16.15
C LEU A 258 -16.14 8.68 15.10
N TYR A 259 -15.59 9.07 13.96
CA TYR A 259 -15.34 8.22 12.82
C TYR A 259 -13.85 8.21 12.50
N TRP A 260 -13.35 7.06 12.06
CA TRP A 260 -11.96 6.83 11.69
C TRP A 260 -11.84 6.65 10.19
N GLY A 261 -10.82 7.27 9.61
CA GLY A 261 -10.62 7.16 8.18
C GLY A 261 -9.20 7.37 7.71
N PHE A 262 -8.99 6.98 6.47
CA PHE A 262 -7.70 7.06 5.78
C PHE A 262 -7.90 7.64 4.39
N ILE A 263 -7.40 8.85 4.17
CA ILE A 263 -7.72 9.66 2.98
C ILE A 263 -6.50 10.01 2.13
N HIS A 264 -5.33 9.48 2.46
CA HIS A 264 -4.11 9.71 1.70
C HIS A 264 -3.37 8.39 1.47
N GLY A 265 -3.57 7.79 0.30
CA GLY A 265 -2.79 6.64 -0.15
C GLY A 265 -2.91 6.43 -1.66
N HIS A 266 -1.98 5.64 -2.19
CA HIS A 266 -1.89 5.37 -3.63
C HIS A 266 -2.12 3.90 -3.93
N THR A 267 -2.60 3.63 -5.14
CA THR A 267 -2.79 2.30 -5.69
C THR A 267 -1.83 2.08 -6.86
N GLN A 268 -1.91 0.93 -7.53
CA GLN A 268 -1.17 0.67 -8.77
C GLN A 268 -1.54 1.63 -9.92
N LYS A 269 -2.56 2.49 -9.74
CA LYS A 269 -2.89 3.58 -10.66
C LYS A 269 -1.84 4.71 -10.66
N SER A 270 -0.97 4.78 -9.65
CA SER A 270 0.23 5.62 -9.67
C SER A 270 1.45 4.87 -9.12
N ASP A 271 1.88 5.12 -7.88
CA ASP A 271 3.09 4.54 -7.27
C ASP A 271 2.80 3.59 -6.09
N GLY A 272 1.53 3.26 -5.87
CA GLY A 272 1.06 2.34 -4.85
C GLY A 272 1.21 0.85 -5.20
N MET A 273 0.81 0.01 -4.24
CA MET A 273 1.08 -1.42 -4.26
C MET A 273 -0.10 -2.27 -4.71
N LEU A 274 -1.29 -1.96 -4.22
CA LEU A 274 -2.51 -2.75 -4.40
C LEU A 274 -3.28 -2.28 -5.62
N SER A 275 -4.06 -3.17 -6.23
CA SER A 275 -5.08 -2.73 -7.18
C SER A 275 -6.11 -1.82 -6.49
N LEU A 276 -6.87 -1.06 -7.28
CA LEU A 276 -7.90 -0.17 -6.75
C LEU A 276 -8.92 -0.91 -5.86
N ASN A 277 -9.39 -2.07 -6.32
CA ASN A 277 -10.34 -2.89 -5.56
C ASN A 277 -9.73 -3.45 -4.26
N GLU A 278 -8.51 -3.98 -4.31
CA GLU A 278 -7.84 -4.49 -3.11
C GLU A 278 -7.56 -3.39 -2.09
N TYR A 279 -7.25 -2.17 -2.55
CA TYR A 279 -7.03 -1.02 -1.68
C TYR A 279 -8.29 -0.67 -0.89
N PHE A 280 -9.42 -0.47 -1.57
CA PHE A 280 -10.68 -0.15 -0.88
C PHE A 280 -11.18 -1.30 -0.02
N GLN A 281 -11.04 -2.54 -0.47
CA GLN A 281 -11.35 -3.70 0.38
C GLN A 281 -10.48 -3.69 1.64
N ASN A 282 -9.20 -3.29 1.56
CA ASN A 282 -8.34 -3.19 2.74
C ASN A 282 -8.84 -2.14 3.76
N LEU A 283 -9.41 -1.02 3.30
CA LEU A 283 -10.01 -0.01 4.17
C LEU A 283 -11.24 -0.56 4.91
N VAL A 284 -12.11 -1.28 4.20
CA VAL A 284 -13.27 -1.97 4.78
C VAL A 284 -12.81 -3.03 5.79
N ASP A 285 -11.87 -3.87 5.37
CA ASP A 285 -11.28 -4.93 6.18
C ASP A 285 -10.60 -4.37 7.45
N ALA A 286 -10.17 -3.11 7.44
CA ALA A 286 -9.58 -2.38 8.57
C ALA A 286 -10.61 -1.80 9.54
N GLY A 287 -11.90 -1.84 9.20
CA GLY A 287 -12.96 -1.25 10.01
C GLY A 287 -12.93 0.27 9.99
N LEU A 288 -12.46 0.88 8.91
CA LEU A 288 -12.53 2.32 8.72
C LEU A 288 -13.94 2.73 8.29
N ASP A 289 -14.39 3.85 8.82
CA ASP A 289 -15.71 4.42 8.53
C ASP A 289 -15.71 5.21 7.21
N PHE A 290 -14.57 5.84 6.89
CA PHE A 290 -14.39 6.55 5.63
C PHE A 290 -12.98 6.41 5.08
N GLY A 291 -12.81 6.57 3.78
CA GLY A 291 -11.48 6.62 3.18
C GLY A 291 -11.48 6.76 1.68
N THR A 292 -10.31 7.11 1.14
CA THR A 292 -10.11 7.29 -0.30
C THR A 292 -8.65 7.16 -0.69
N ASN A 293 -8.41 6.92 -1.98
CA ASN A 293 -7.10 7.04 -2.60
C ASN A 293 -6.90 8.44 -3.20
N THR A 294 -5.64 8.86 -3.30
CA THR A 294 -5.24 10.17 -3.83
C THR A 294 -4.08 9.99 -4.80
N GLU A 295 -4.34 9.46 -6.00
CA GLU A 295 -3.28 9.22 -6.99
C GLU A 295 -2.59 10.51 -7.44
N HIS A 296 -1.33 10.38 -7.88
CA HIS A 296 -0.55 11.49 -8.44
C HIS A 296 -1.22 12.07 -9.70
N ASP A 297 -1.26 13.39 -9.80
CA ASP A 297 -2.08 14.07 -10.81
C ASP A 297 -1.49 14.21 -12.22
N ARG A 298 -0.26 13.77 -12.45
CA ARG A 298 0.42 13.90 -13.75
C ARG A 298 -0.08 12.86 -14.74
N ILE A 299 -0.25 13.23 -16.02
CA ILE A 299 -0.85 12.33 -17.02
C ILE A 299 -0.04 11.05 -17.24
N TRP A 300 1.27 11.11 -17.04
CA TRP A 300 2.17 9.96 -17.19
C TRP A 300 2.19 9.05 -15.95
N GLU A 301 1.66 9.50 -14.80
CA GLU A 301 1.46 8.68 -13.60
C GLU A 301 0.04 8.13 -13.57
N THR A 302 -0.98 8.98 -13.75
CA THR A 302 -2.39 8.61 -13.72
C THR A 302 -3.16 9.25 -14.87
N SER A 303 -3.69 8.40 -15.76
CA SER A 303 -4.39 8.81 -16.97
C SER A 303 -5.77 9.42 -16.68
N ASN A 304 -6.48 9.90 -17.71
CA ASN A 304 -7.87 10.36 -17.54
C ASN A 304 -8.81 9.16 -17.33
N GLU A 305 -8.52 8.05 -17.99
CA GLU A 305 -9.24 6.79 -17.89
C GLU A 305 -9.10 6.20 -16.49
N ASP A 306 -7.91 6.27 -15.88
CA ASP A 306 -7.69 5.84 -14.50
C ASP A 306 -8.52 6.68 -13.52
N PHE A 307 -8.55 8.01 -13.68
CA PHE A 307 -9.39 8.84 -12.82
C PHE A 307 -10.89 8.63 -13.03
N LYS A 308 -11.31 8.27 -14.24
CA LYS A 308 -12.69 7.88 -14.51
C LYS A 308 -13.04 6.61 -13.72
N GLU A 309 -12.20 5.57 -13.78
CA GLU A 309 -12.37 4.34 -13.02
C GLU A 309 -12.38 4.60 -11.50
N ILE A 310 -11.52 5.48 -11.00
CA ILE A 310 -11.50 5.86 -9.58
C ILE A 310 -12.82 6.53 -9.17
N LYS A 311 -13.34 7.47 -9.99
CA LYS A 311 -14.64 8.11 -9.71
C LYS A 311 -15.79 7.11 -9.68
N GLU A 312 -15.82 6.20 -10.65
CA GLU A 312 -16.82 5.12 -10.70
C GLU A 312 -16.72 4.22 -9.46
N LYS A 313 -15.50 3.90 -9.02
CA LYS A 313 -15.29 3.06 -7.83
C LYS A 313 -15.73 3.75 -6.53
N VAL A 314 -15.41 5.04 -6.38
CA VAL A 314 -15.82 5.84 -5.22
C VAL A 314 -17.35 5.90 -5.13
N GLU A 315 -18.03 6.10 -6.26
CA GLU A 315 -19.50 6.12 -6.31
C GLU A 315 -20.10 4.75 -5.94
N GLU A 316 -19.53 3.66 -6.46
CA GLU A 316 -19.96 2.28 -6.15
C GLU A 316 -19.90 1.96 -4.64
N LEU A 317 -18.89 2.50 -3.94
CA LEU A 317 -18.63 2.24 -2.52
C LEU A 317 -19.57 3.00 -1.59
N ASN A 318 -20.09 4.15 -2.01
CA ASN A 318 -20.96 5.03 -1.22
C ASN A 318 -22.38 4.46 -1.09
N GLN A 319 -22.48 3.31 -0.41
CA GLN A 319 -23.74 2.68 -0.02
C GLN A 319 -24.01 2.98 1.45
N GLU A 320 -25.29 3.15 1.79
CA GLU A 320 -25.71 3.39 3.17
C GLU A 320 -25.20 2.27 4.11
N GLY A 321 -24.67 2.67 5.27
CA GLY A 321 -24.13 1.75 6.27
C GLY A 321 -22.79 1.11 5.94
N LYS A 322 -22.09 1.56 4.89
CA LYS A 322 -20.74 1.08 4.50
C LYS A 322 -19.70 2.20 4.55
N LEU A 323 -18.47 1.86 4.16
CA LEU A 323 -17.35 2.79 4.00
C LEU A 323 -17.77 4.00 3.15
N VAL A 324 -17.66 5.19 3.72
CA VAL A 324 -17.86 6.44 2.98
C VAL A 324 -16.59 6.80 2.21
N SER A 325 -16.72 7.11 0.93
CA SER A 325 -15.61 7.51 0.08
C SER A 325 -15.90 8.82 -0.65
N LEU A 326 -14.84 9.47 -1.10
CA LEU A 326 -14.92 10.73 -1.83
C LEU A 326 -13.76 10.83 -2.82
N PHE A 327 -13.99 11.42 -3.98
CA PHE A 327 -12.97 11.50 -5.00
C PHE A 327 -11.85 12.45 -4.58
N GLY A 328 -10.61 11.99 -4.66
CA GLY A 328 -9.43 12.82 -4.39
C GLY A 328 -8.23 12.46 -5.26
N TYR A 329 -7.25 13.36 -5.29
CA TYR A 329 -5.97 13.18 -5.98
C TYR A 329 -4.89 14.02 -5.33
N GLU A 330 -3.63 13.65 -5.52
CA GLU A 330 -2.47 14.39 -5.04
C GLU A 330 -1.92 15.30 -6.14
N TRP A 331 -2.03 16.61 -5.91
CA TRP A 331 -1.44 17.62 -6.77
C TRP A 331 0.05 17.78 -6.46
N GLY A 332 0.91 17.34 -7.39
CA GLY A 332 2.33 17.16 -7.15
C GLY A 332 3.24 18.32 -7.57
N LYS A 333 3.85 19.02 -6.60
CA LYS A 333 4.82 20.11 -6.78
C LYS A 333 6.02 20.09 -5.83
N TRP A 334 6.33 18.96 -5.22
CA TRP A 334 7.49 18.69 -4.37
C TRP A 334 8.74 19.54 -4.64
N TYR A 335 9.31 19.46 -5.85
CA TYR A 335 10.60 20.10 -6.18
C TYR A 335 10.50 21.61 -6.51
N THR A 336 9.31 22.19 -6.51
CA THR A 336 9.07 23.58 -6.88
C THR A 336 8.84 24.51 -5.69
N GLY A 337 8.92 23.96 -4.47
CA GLY A 337 8.79 24.72 -3.22
C GLY A 337 7.36 24.97 -2.77
N TYR A 338 6.34 24.46 -3.45
CA TYR A 338 4.94 24.62 -3.04
C TYR A 338 4.44 23.51 -2.09
N GLY A 339 5.12 22.37 -2.10
CA GLY A 339 4.68 21.13 -1.46
C GLY A 339 3.59 20.42 -2.28
N ASP A 340 3.30 19.19 -1.89
CA ASP A 340 2.21 18.39 -2.46
C ASP A 340 0.91 18.67 -1.69
N ILE A 341 -0.23 18.57 -2.37
CA ILE A 341 -1.54 18.88 -1.78
C ILE A 341 -2.54 17.82 -2.23
N CYS A 342 -3.18 17.16 -1.27
CA CYS A 342 -4.34 16.33 -1.55
C CYS A 342 -5.54 17.22 -1.80
N ILE A 343 -6.19 17.03 -2.95
CA ILE A 343 -7.39 17.75 -3.35
C ILE A 343 -8.53 16.76 -3.36
N TYR A 344 -9.60 17.12 -2.65
CA TYR A 344 -10.80 16.32 -2.52
C TYR A 344 -11.98 17.08 -3.08
N HIS A 345 -12.81 16.39 -3.85
CA HIS A 345 -14.02 16.95 -4.43
C HIS A 345 -15.24 16.45 -3.66
N LYS A 346 -16.24 17.32 -3.49
CA LYS A 346 -17.55 16.93 -2.97
C LYS A 346 -18.27 15.97 -3.90
N ASP A 347 -18.10 16.13 -5.21
CA ASP A 347 -18.64 15.24 -6.24
C ASP A 347 -17.76 15.18 -7.51
N GLY A 348 -18.18 14.36 -8.47
CA GLY A 348 -17.43 14.12 -9.71
C GLY A 348 -17.41 15.28 -10.72
N SER A 349 -18.11 16.39 -10.49
CA SER A 349 -18.32 17.48 -11.46
C SER A 349 -17.12 18.42 -11.61
N ILE A 350 -16.26 18.50 -10.59
CA ILE A 350 -15.10 19.38 -10.59
C ILE A 350 -13.98 18.77 -11.46
N PRO A 351 -13.39 19.54 -12.40
CA PRO A 351 -12.30 19.05 -13.23
C PRO A 351 -11.02 18.87 -12.41
N ILE A 352 -10.17 17.93 -12.84
CA ILE A 352 -8.90 17.64 -12.18
C ILE A 352 -7.88 18.72 -12.54
N PHE A 353 -7.26 19.33 -11.54
CA PHE A 353 -6.33 20.44 -11.70
C PHE A 353 -4.88 19.97 -11.87
N ARG A 354 -4.57 19.28 -12.97
CA ARG A 354 -3.23 18.69 -13.18
C ARG A 354 -2.08 19.70 -13.08
N SER A 355 -1.08 19.39 -12.26
CA SER A 355 0.07 20.19 -11.84
C SER A 355 1.04 20.50 -12.99
N GLU A 356 1.01 19.71 -14.06
CA GLU A 356 1.78 19.95 -15.28
C GLU A 356 1.12 20.96 -16.24
N ILE A 357 -0.19 21.20 -16.11
CA ILE A 357 -0.92 22.13 -16.98
C ILE A 357 -0.64 23.58 -16.53
N ASN A 358 -0.23 24.44 -17.45
CA ASN A 358 0.14 25.84 -17.17
C ASN A 358 -0.94 26.62 -16.38
N LYS A 359 -2.21 26.28 -16.58
CA LYS A 359 -3.35 26.89 -15.86
C LYS A 359 -3.36 26.58 -14.35
N PHE A 360 -2.72 25.50 -13.91
CA PHE A 360 -2.73 25.00 -12.53
C PHE A 360 -1.32 24.79 -11.95
N ASN A 361 -0.25 25.00 -12.71
CA ASN A 361 1.12 24.60 -12.38
C ASN A 361 1.82 25.38 -11.24
N SER A 362 1.11 26.20 -10.49
CA SER A 362 1.60 26.91 -9.30
C SER A 362 0.47 27.07 -8.30
N ILE A 363 0.78 27.15 -7.00
CA ILE A 363 -0.22 27.26 -5.95
C ILE A 363 -1.10 28.51 -6.10
N LYS A 364 -0.53 29.65 -6.51
CA LYS A 364 -1.29 30.89 -6.81
C LYS A 364 -2.36 30.65 -7.87
N LYS A 365 -2.01 29.94 -8.95
CA LYS A 365 -2.93 29.63 -10.04
C LYS A 365 -3.97 28.60 -9.62
N LEU A 366 -3.55 27.56 -8.89
CA LEU A 366 -4.43 26.55 -8.32
C LEU A 366 -5.50 27.22 -7.45
N ILE A 367 -5.11 27.99 -6.42
CA ILE A 367 -6.03 28.73 -5.54
C ILE A 367 -6.96 29.62 -6.36
N LYS A 368 -6.44 30.41 -7.30
CA LYS A 368 -7.27 31.28 -8.15
C LYS A 368 -8.36 30.50 -8.90
N LYS A 369 -8.07 29.29 -9.36
CA LYS A 369 -9.03 28.44 -10.07
C LYS A 369 -9.96 27.66 -9.14
N SER A 370 -9.50 27.29 -7.95
CA SER A 370 -10.27 26.59 -6.93
C SER A 370 -11.28 27.48 -6.19
N LYS A 371 -11.06 28.81 -6.13
CA LYS A 371 -11.94 29.75 -5.40
C LYS A 371 -13.43 29.66 -5.73
N LYS A 372 -13.80 29.31 -6.96
CA LYS A 372 -15.21 29.16 -7.35
C LYS A 372 -15.87 27.87 -6.85
N TYR A 373 -15.10 26.98 -6.24
CA TYR A 373 -15.52 25.70 -5.67
C TYR A 373 -15.39 25.68 -4.13
N VAL A 374 -15.30 26.85 -3.48
CA VAL A 374 -15.30 26.92 -2.01
C VAL A 374 -16.58 26.27 -1.47
N GLY A 375 -16.44 25.33 -0.54
CA GLY A 375 -17.54 24.52 -0.02
C GLY A 375 -17.80 23.22 -0.80
N GLU A 376 -17.18 23.04 -1.96
CA GLU A 376 -17.26 21.83 -2.81
C GLU A 376 -15.90 21.18 -3.07
N LEU A 377 -14.81 21.85 -2.69
CA LEU A 377 -13.44 21.36 -2.82
C LEU A 377 -12.68 21.62 -1.52
N LEU A 378 -11.94 20.61 -1.07
CA LEU A 378 -11.05 20.68 0.08
C LEU A 378 -9.61 20.42 -0.37
N MET A 379 -8.70 21.28 0.07
CA MET A 379 -7.25 21.11 -0.07
C MET A 379 -6.67 20.75 1.30
N VAL A 380 -5.80 19.74 1.33
CA VAL A 380 -5.06 19.33 2.53
C VAL A 380 -3.59 19.29 2.17
N GLY A 381 -2.79 20.15 2.81
CA GLY A 381 -1.35 20.19 2.59
C GLY A 381 -0.68 18.90 3.05
N HIS A 382 0.07 18.27 2.13
CA HIS A 382 0.97 17.16 2.42
C HIS A 382 2.38 17.70 2.73
N HIS A 383 3.17 16.93 3.47
CA HIS A 383 4.53 17.32 3.87
C HIS A 383 4.64 18.70 4.52
N SER A 384 3.96 18.88 5.64
CA SER A 384 3.93 20.14 6.39
C SER A 384 5.30 20.69 6.77
N ALA A 385 6.27 19.82 7.05
CA ALA A 385 7.60 20.20 7.53
C ALA A 385 8.77 19.46 6.84
N LEU A 386 8.50 18.45 6.01
CA LEU A 386 9.54 17.63 5.40
C LEU A 386 10.30 18.38 4.28
N ARG A 387 11.64 18.32 4.31
CA ARG A 387 12.51 18.93 3.29
C ARG A 387 13.25 17.88 2.43
N PRO A 388 13.47 18.14 1.13
CA PRO A 388 12.79 19.15 0.31
C PRO A 388 11.28 18.82 0.19
N GLY A 389 10.45 19.75 -0.31
CA GLY A 389 9.04 19.46 -0.57
C GLY A 389 8.03 19.91 0.48
N PHE A 390 8.45 20.76 1.43
CA PHE A 390 7.54 21.24 2.46
C PHE A 390 6.43 22.13 1.88
N ARG A 391 5.26 22.13 2.54
CA ARG A 391 4.15 23.05 2.24
C ARG A 391 4.56 24.51 2.47
N ASP A 392 4.50 25.35 1.43
CA ASP A 392 4.76 26.80 1.58
C ASP A 392 3.55 27.54 2.16
N TRP A 393 3.60 27.76 3.47
CA TRP A 393 2.54 28.39 4.25
C TRP A 393 2.20 29.83 3.86
N ASN A 394 3.04 30.53 3.09
CA ASN A 394 2.70 31.85 2.53
C ASN A 394 1.49 31.82 1.59
N TYR A 395 1.14 30.62 1.10
CA TYR A 395 0.01 30.38 0.21
C TYR A 395 -1.16 29.67 0.89
N PHE A 396 -1.23 29.65 2.22
CA PHE A 396 -2.37 29.10 2.91
C PHE A 396 -3.66 29.85 2.56
N ASN A 397 -4.72 29.12 2.21
CA ASN A 397 -6.03 29.70 1.96
C ASN A 397 -7.10 29.07 2.87
N LYS A 398 -7.53 29.79 3.90
CA LYS A 398 -8.51 29.31 4.90
C LYS A 398 -9.87 28.86 4.33
N ASP A 399 -10.24 29.29 3.12
CA ASP A 399 -11.52 28.94 2.51
C ASP A 399 -11.45 27.58 1.80
N LEU A 400 -10.26 27.19 1.34
CA LEU A 400 -9.99 25.94 0.64
C LEU A 400 -9.26 24.90 1.51
N GLU A 401 -8.45 25.35 2.47
CA GLU A 401 -7.65 24.52 3.37
C GLU A 401 -8.22 24.59 4.79
N LYS A 402 -8.76 23.46 5.27
CA LYS A 402 -9.31 23.31 6.62
C LYS A 402 -8.52 22.36 7.50
N LEU A 403 -7.68 21.53 6.88
CA LEU A 403 -6.88 20.49 7.52
C LEU A 403 -5.46 20.55 6.96
N VAL A 404 -4.53 19.99 7.73
CA VAL A 404 -3.14 19.80 7.35
C VAL A 404 -2.70 18.41 7.80
N GLU A 405 -1.91 17.73 6.98
CA GLU A 405 -1.32 16.44 7.35
C GLU A 405 -0.14 16.65 8.28
N ILE A 406 -0.36 16.37 9.57
CA ILE A 406 0.64 16.53 10.62
C ILE A 406 1.34 15.22 11.00
N TYR A 407 0.82 14.08 10.53
CA TYR A 407 1.42 12.77 10.74
C TYR A 407 1.21 11.90 9.51
N SER A 408 2.22 11.13 9.15
CA SER A 408 2.18 10.22 8.01
C SER A 408 3.12 9.04 8.21
N CYS A 409 3.24 8.16 7.21
CA CYS A 409 4.23 7.08 7.23
C CYS A 409 5.68 7.59 7.32
N TRP A 410 5.90 8.88 7.08
CA TRP A 410 7.19 9.54 7.19
C TRP A 410 7.56 9.91 8.62
N GLY A 411 6.56 10.11 9.49
CA GLY A 411 6.71 10.57 10.88
C GLY A 411 5.76 11.73 11.21
N ASN A 412 5.90 12.24 12.43
CA ASN A 412 5.22 13.44 12.94
C ASN A 412 5.89 14.70 12.36
N GLN A 413 5.11 15.63 11.84
CA GLN A 413 5.53 16.89 11.23
C GLN A 413 4.98 18.14 11.95
N GLU A 414 4.40 17.99 13.15
CA GLU A 414 3.87 19.07 13.97
C GLU A 414 4.97 20.00 14.52
N TYR A 415 6.13 19.43 14.88
CA TYR A 415 7.26 20.16 15.45
C TYR A 415 8.61 19.49 15.11
N SER A 416 9.71 20.21 15.34
CA SER A 416 11.05 19.72 14.98
C SER A 416 11.61 18.71 15.97
N TYR A 417 12.62 17.94 15.56
CA TYR A 417 13.39 17.08 16.47
C TYR A 417 13.98 17.88 17.66
N PHE A 418 14.54 19.06 17.41
CA PHE A 418 15.07 19.96 18.45
C PHE A 418 14.00 20.47 19.42
N SER A 419 12.74 20.42 19.02
CA SER A 419 11.58 20.75 19.86
C SER A 419 11.01 19.53 20.59
N GLY A 420 11.72 18.40 20.58
CA GLY A 420 11.36 17.18 21.28
C GLY A 420 10.52 16.19 20.48
N ASN A 421 10.45 16.30 19.15
CA ASN A 421 9.64 15.39 18.33
C ASN A 421 10.17 13.96 18.46
N PRO A 422 9.38 13.00 18.99
CA PRO A 422 9.85 11.64 19.20
C PRO A 422 9.98 10.85 17.90
N LEU A 423 9.30 11.28 16.82
CA LEU A 423 9.26 10.62 15.52
C LEU A 423 9.31 11.65 14.38
N PRO A 424 10.38 12.45 14.25
CA PRO A 424 10.49 13.45 13.19
C PRO A 424 10.47 12.78 11.81
N PRO A 425 10.08 13.50 10.74
CA PRO A 425 9.93 12.89 9.43
C PRO A 425 11.29 12.43 8.90
N ARG A 426 11.42 11.14 8.56
CA ARG A 426 12.68 10.56 8.07
C ARG A 426 12.62 10.36 6.56
N TYR A 427 13.35 11.18 5.79
CA TYR A 427 13.52 10.96 4.36
C TYR A 427 14.89 10.35 4.06
N LYS A 428 14.92 9.34 3.18
CA LYS A 428 16.10 8.50 2.86
C LYS A 428 17.39 9.23 2.46
N PHE A 429 17.32 10.52 2.13
CA PHE A 429 18.47 11.31 1.65
C PHE A 429 19.02 12.30 2.69
N PHE A 430 18.31 12.53 3.79
CA PHE A 430 18.71 13.47 4.83
C PHE A 430 18.59 12.76 6.16
N GLY A 431 19.68 12.12 6.57
CA GLY A 431 19.76 11.52 7.89
C GLY A 431 19.57 12.62 8.94
N TYR A 432 18.61 12.40 9.85
CA TYR A 432 18.83 12.60 11.27
C TYR A 432 18.01 11.54 12.02
N GLY A 433 18.73 10.50 12.40
CA GLY A 433 18.38 9.49 13.39
C GLY A 433 19.73 8.95 13.82
N GLU A 434 20.03 9.01 15.12
CA GLU A 434 21.28 8.49 15.70
C GLU A 434 21.59 7.06 15.22
#